data_AF-A0A7S2LTE0-F1
#
_entry.id   AF-A0A7S2LTE0-F1
#
_cell.length_a   1.000
_cell.length_b   1.000
_cell.length_c   1.000
_cell.angle_alpha   90.00
_cell.angle_beta   90.00
_cell.angle_gamma   90.00
#
_symmetry.space_group_name_H-M   'P 1'
#
loop_
_entity.id
_entity.type
_entity.pdbx_description
1 polymer ?
#
loop_
_entity_poly.entity_id
_entity_poly.type
_entity_poly.pdbx_seq_one_letter_code
_entity_poly.pdbx_strand_id
1 'polypeptide(L)'
;STGLKKKESEGGYKYHVKLQFLELYGEQIRDLLSPSASKITIRDLGGEGVEPQIIGATQAVVKSAEEALQMLEKGSLRRATASTNMNADSSRSHALMTVYITQETKKGVITSKFQFVDLAGSERLKRTGAEGRRMKEGIDINKGLLTLANVISALGDPKKRKNSNFVPYRDSKLTHILKGSIGGNHKTLMITCVSPAASNAIETENSLRYANRAKNIQNRATVNMDASTTDSTALKSQVHALAVELLRVRGIAGSSVSGGPFTSGVLASLAGGKDVKDVEAQIAKSSKGTEEEKKKIKDELSAAKLQLVELTAELEGTKTSEREHKRKIRELTSSLTKANKEKESQVADITRLNAAREALAAESKAEVDALQEKVDEVNAELEKSSQELSTVKGEREKDKERISVMSKELSTAVSERDKYHLQLDAASSNDVEKDTILEETAAKLQKLQGSYDESRRNLVQATEERDAAMKESQSALLKIKELEKTSKE
;
A
#
# COMPACT_ATOMS: atom_id res chain seq x y z
N SER A 1 3.79 -31.09 28.92
CA SER A 1 2.58 -31.13 28.08
C SER A 1 1.35 -30.97 28.98
N THR A 2 1.00 -29.74 29.31
CA THR A 2 -0.15 -29.43 30.17
C THR A 2 -1.42 -29.47 29.32
N GLY A 3 -2.31 -30.40 29.67
CA GLY A 3 -3.55 -30.67 28.95
C GLY A 3 -4.53 -29.50 28.98
N LEU A 4 -4.95 -29.06 27.80
CA LEU A 4 -6.17 -28.30 27.59
C LEU A 4 -7.36 -29.26 27.71
N LYS A 5 -7.84 -29.46 28.95
CA LYS A 5 -9.16 -30.07 29.18
C LYS A 5 -10.21 -29.21 28.47
N LYS A 6 -10.96 -29.82 27.56
CA LYS A 6 -12.24 -29.28 27.05
C LYS A 6 -13.14 -28.98 28.26
N LYS A 7 -13.21 -27.72 28.66
CA LYS A 7 -14.36 -27.22 29.40
C LYS A 7 -15.52 -27.16 28.40
N GLU A 8 -16.44 -28.11 28.50
CA GLU A 8 -17.78 -27.91 27.96
C GLU A 8 -18.32 -26.58 28.53
N SER A 9 -18.79 -25.70 27.65
CA SER A 9 -19.17 -24.36 28.03
C SER A 9 -20.35 -24.38 29.00
N GLU A 10 -20.14 -23.90 30.24
CA GLU A 10 -21.13 -23.69 31.31
C GLU A 10 -22.22 -22.65 30.98
N GLY A 11 -22.46 -22.34 29.71
CA GLY A 11 -23.57 -21.49 29.28
C GLY A 11 -23.89 -21.83 27.83
N GLY A 12 -25.13 -22.23 27.55
CA GLY A 12 -25.59 -22.74 26.24
C GLY A 12 -25.51 -21.73 25.08
N TYR A 13 -24.30 -21.30 24.75
CA TYR A 13 -23.96 -20.46 23.61
C TYR A 13 -23.52 -21.35 22.46
N LYS A 14 -24.06 -21.10 21.26
CA LYS A 14 -23.59 -21.75 20.03
C LYS A 14 -22.70 -20.78 19.27
N TYR A 15 -21.54 -21.25 18.84
CA TYR A 15 -20.58 -20.46 18.08
C TYR A 15 -20.47 -20.99 16.66
N HIS A 16 -20.51 -20.09 15.68
CA HIS A 16 -20.24 -20.38 14.28
C HIS A 16 -19.05 -19.51 13.84
N VAL A 17 -17.97 -20.16 13.40
CA VAL A 17 -16.74 -19.47 12.98
C VAL A 17 -16.53 -19.66 11.49
N LYS A 18 -16.27 -18.55 10.78
CA LYS A 18 -15.93 -18.56 9.36
C LYS A 18 -14.63 -17.80 9.14
N LEU A 19 -13.81 -18.28 8.22
CA LEU A 19 -12.54 -17.68 7.82
C LEU A 19 -12.60 -17.24 6.36
N GLN A 20 -12.10 -16.04 6.09
CA GLN A 20 -11.91 -15.47 4.77
C GLN A 20 -10.47 -15.01 4.65
N PHE A 21 -9.81 -15.28 3.53
CA PHE A 21 -8.43 -14.85 3.32
C PHE A 21 -8.27 -14.28 1.91
N LEU A 22 -7.89 -13.01 1.84
CA LEU A 22 -7.80 -12.24 0.61
C LEU A 22 -6.40 -11.69 0.41
N GLU A 23 -5.99 -11.59 -0.84
CA GLU A 23 -4.83 -10.84 -1.29
C GLU A 23 -5.30 -9.63 -2.11
N LEU A 24 -4.73 -8.47 -1.84
CA LEU A 24 -4.92 -7.26 -2.62
C LEU A 24 -3.56 -6.87 -3.23
N TYR A 25 -3.42 -7.05 -4.54
CA TYR A 25 -2.24 -6.66 -5.29
C TYR A 25 -2.60 -5.54 -6.26
N GLY A 26 -2.00 -4.36 -6.06
CA GLY A 26 -2.48 -3.11 -6.65
C GLY A 26 -3.95 -2.87 -6.28
N GLU A 27 -4.83 -2.83 -7.27
CA GLU A 27 -6.28 -2.69 -7.09
C GLU A 27 -7.06 -3.95 -7.50
N GLN A 28 -6.42 -5.13 -7.50
CA GLN A 28 -7.06 -6.41 -7.77
C GLN A 28 -7.17 -7.27 -6.51
N ILE A 29 -8.37 -7.79 -6.22
CA ILE A 29 -8.63 -8.65 -5.06
C ILE A 29 -8.64 -10.10 -5.54
N ARG A 30 -7.88 -10.95 -4.87
CA ARG A 30 -7.81 -12.39 -5.10
C ARG A 30 -8.23 -13.14 -3.84
N ASP A 31 -9.02 -14.19 -4.02
CA ASP A 31 -9.38 -15.12 -2.97
C ASP A 31 -8.24 -16.13 -2.76
N LEU A 32 -7.68 -16.20 -1.56
CA LEU A 32 -6.62 -17.16 -1.24
C LEU A 32 -7.19 -18.52 -0.79
N LEU A 33 -8.48 -18.61 -0.45
CA LEU A 33 -9.13 -19.85 -0.01
C LEU A 33 -9.78 -20.62 -1.17
N SER A 34 -10.14 -19.95 -2.27
CA SER A 34 -10.69 -20.58 -3.47
C SER A 34 -9.69 -20.58 -4.65
N PRO A 35 -9.57 -21.69 -5.40
CA PRO A 35 -8.81 -21.70 -6.66
C PRO A 35 -9.58 -21.04 -7.82
N SER A 36 -10.88 -20.77 -7.65
CA SER A 36 -11.70 -20.19 -8.71
C SER A 36 -11.56 -18.67 -8.73
N ALA A 37 -11.39 -18.10 -9.93
CA ALA A 37 -11.40 -16.65 -10.14
C ALA A 37 -12.83 -16.10 -10.05
N SER A 38 -13.37 -15.97 -8.82
CA SER A 38 -14.62 -15.26 -8.59
C SER A 38 -14.39 -13.75 -8.66
N LYS A 39 -15.31 -13.02 -9.30
CA LYS A 39 -15.27 -11.56 -9.33
C LYS A 39 -15.65 -11.02 -7.96
N ILE A 40 -14.67 -10.56 -7.19
CA ILE A 40 -14.88 -9.97 -5.88
C ILE A 40 -15.21 -8.47 -6.01
N THR A 41 -16.28 -8.04 -5.34
CA THR A 41 -16.71 -6.63 -5.33
C THR A 41 -16.96 -6.14 -3.90
N ILE A 42 -16.73 -4.84 -3.67
CA ILE A 42 -16.96 -4.19 -2.38
C ILE A 42 -18.21 -3.32 -2.53
N ARG A 43 -19.21 -3.53 -1.67
CA ARG A 43 -20.49 -2.80 -1.71
C ARG A 43 -20.74 -2.06 -0.41
N ASP A 44 -21.03 -0.76 -0.50
CA ASP A 44 -21.48 0.03 0.65
C ASP A 44 -22.95 -0.32 0.96
N LEU A 45 -23.25 -0.54 2.24
CA LEU A 45 -24.61 -0.84 2.70
C LEU A 45 -25.43 0.40 3.09
N GLY A 46 -24.86 1.61 2.94
CA GLY A 46 -25.50 2.87 3.35
C GLY A 46 -25.50 3.06 4.87
N GLY A 47 -25.47 4.31 5.33
CA GLY A 47 -25.38 4.66 6.76
C GLY A 47 -23.98 5.11 7.18
N GLU A 48 -23.93 6.10 8.08
CA GLU A 48 -22.69 6.62 8.64
C GLU A 48 -22.04 5.57 9.54
N GLY A 49 -20.75 5.27 9.31
CA GLY A 49 -20.02 4.26 10.08
C GLY A 49 -20.31 2.80 9.70
N VAL A 50 -21.17 2.54 8.70
CA VAL A 50 -21.46 1.18 8.24
C VAL A 50 -20.30 0.66 7.37
N GLU A 51 -19.80 -0.51 7.76
CA GLU A 51 -18.71 -1.23 7.09
C GLU A 51 -19.19 -1.80 5.74
N PRO A 52 -18.37 -1.73 4.68
CA PRO A 52 -18.75 -2.29 3.40
C PRO A 52 -18.71 -3.82 3.40
N GLN A 53 -19.57 -4.41 2.56
CA GLN A 53 -19.65 -5.85 2.39
C GLN A 53 -18.79 -6.30 1.21
N ILE A 54 -18.02 -7.36 1.41
CA ILE A 54 -17.25 -8.03 0.36
C ILE A 54 -18.11 -9.15 -0.24
N ILE A 55 -18.48 -9.00 -1.51
CA ILE A 55 -19.34 -9.94 -2.25
C ILE A 55 -18.47 -10.79 -3.17
N GLY A 56 -18.74 -12.10 -3.21
CA GLY A 56 -18.06 -13.06 -4.10
C GLY A 56 -16.78 -13.70 -3.53
N ALA A 57 -16.40 -13.34 -2.31
CA ALA A 57 -15.28 -13.94 -1.60
C ALA A 57 -15.72 -15.13 -0.74
N THR A 58 -14.89 -16.17 -0.70
CA THR A 58 -15.15 -17.41 0.02
C THR A 58 -15.08 -17.20 1.53
N GLN A 59 -16.04 -17.78 2.25
CA GLN A 59 -16.05 -17.86 3.70
C GLN A 59 -16.07 -19.35 4.10
N ALA A 60 -14.91 -19.88 4.46
CA ALA A 60 -14.76 -21.27 4.86
C ALA A 60 -15.21 -21.44 6.32
N VAL A 61 -16.08 -22.40 6.61
CA VAL A 61 -16.47 -22.74 7.99
C VAL A 61 -15.31 -23.50 8.63
N VAL A 62 -14.89 -23.08 9.82
CA VAL A 62 -13.83 -23.74 10.60
C VAL A 62 -14.38 -24.20 11.94
N LYS A 63 -14.06 -25.43 12.33
CA LYS A 63 -14.57 -26.09 13.55
C LYS A 63 -13.53 -26.19 14.66
N SER A 64 -12.25 -25.99 14.34
CA SER A 64 -11.16 -25.99 15.31
C SER A 64 -10.09 -24.96 14.97
N ALA A 65 -9.19 -24.70 15.94
CA ALA A 65 -8.06 -23.81 15.74
C ALA A 65 -7.07 -24.40 14.71
N GLU A 66 -6.90 -25.72 14.71
CA GLU A 66 -6.06 -26.44 13.77
C GLU A 66 -6.57 -26.29 12.33
N GLU A 67 -7.88 -26.41 12.10
CA GLU A 67 -8.47 -26.17 10.77
C GLU A 67 -8.24 -24.72 10.32
N ALA A 68 -8.37 -23.74 11.22
CA ALA A 68 -8.10 -22.33 10.90
C ALA A 68 -6.62 -22.11 10.52
N LEU A 69 -5.68 -22.72 11.25
CA LEU A 69 -4.25 -22.65 10.96
C LEU A 69 -3.88 -23.34 9.63
N GLN A 70 -4.51 -24.48 9.32
CA GLN A 70 -4.33 -25.15 8.02
C GLN A 70 -4.82 -24.28 6.87
N MET A 71 -5.94 -23.56 7.04
CA MET A 71 -6.45 -22.63 6.03
C MET A 71 -5.52 -21.42 5.84
N LEU A 72 -4.92 -20.92 6.92
CA LEU A 72 -3.89 -19.88 6.87
C LEU A 72 -2.66 -20.36 6.09
N GLU A 73 -2.13 -21.55 6.39
CA GLU A 73 -0.99 -22.13 5.69
C GLU A 73 -1.27 -22.33 4.20
N LYS A 74 -2.43 -22.91 3.86
CA LYS A 74 -2.87 -23.10 2.47
C LYS A 74 -2.99 -21.79 1.70
N GLY A 75 -3.57 -20.76 2.32
CA GLY A 75 -3.67 -19.43 1.70
C GLY A 75 -2.30 -18.77 1.53
N SER A 76 -1.40 -18.95 2.50
CA SER A 76 -0.03 -18.43 2.45
C SER A 76 0.79 -19.08 1.35
N LEU A 77 0.65 -20.40 1.16
CA LEU A 77 1.30 -21.11 0.05
C LEU A 77 0.80 -20.60 -1.30
N ARG A 78 -0.50 -20.34 -1.44
CA ARG A 78 -1.07 -19.78 -2.69
C ARG A 78 -0.54 -18.39 -3.00
N ARG A 79 -0.44 -17.53 -1.98
CA ARG A 79 0.22 -16.21 -2.10
C ARG A 79 1.66 -16.36 -2.61
N ALA A 80 2.42 -17.31 -2.05
CA ALA A 80 3.80 -17.57 -2.48
C ALA A 80 3.89 -18.13 -3.92
N THR A 81 3.02 -19.08 -4.31
CA THR A 81 3.03 -19.64 -5.68
C THR A 81 2.63 -18.63 -6.75
N ALA A 82 1.89 -17.58 -6.41
CA ALA A 82 1.63 -16.49 -7.33
C ALA A 82 2.89 -15.66 -7.64
N SER A 83 3.90 -15.71 -6.76
CA SER A 83 5.12 -14.91 -6.83
C SER A 83 6.23 -15.55 -7.68
N THR A 84 6.07 -16.77 -8.21
CA THR A 84 7.18 -17.54 -8.81
C THR A 84 7.48 -17.24 -10.28
N ASN A 85 6.78 -16.29 -10.91
CA ASN A 85 7.20 -15.72 -12.20
C ASN A 85 7.87 -14.35 -11.99
N MET A 86 9.16 -14.40 -11.66
CA MET A 86 10.13 -13.30 -11.88
C MET A 86 10.05 -12.02 -11.02
N ASN A 87 9.29 -11.96 -9.91
CA ASN A 87 9.34 -10.85 -8.94
C ASN A 87 9.01 -11.31 -7.50
N ALA A 88 9.63 -10.69 -6.49
CA ALA A 88 9.27 -10.87 -5.08
C ALA A 88 7.93 -10.18 -4.76
N ASP A 89 6.81 -10.74 -5.23
CA ASP A 89 5.46 -10.15 -5.14
C ASP A 89 4.90 -10.06 -3.71
N SER A 90 5.42 -10.83 -2.75
CA SER A 90 4.91 -10.84 -1.37
C SER A 90 5.12 -9.52 -0.62
N SER A 91 6.15 -8.73 -0.95
CA SER A 91 6.34 -7.38 -0.38
C SER A 91 5.44 -6.33 -1.02
N ARG A 92 4.77 -6.66 -2.11
CA ARG A 92 4.00 -5.75 -2.97
C ARG A 92 2.49 -5.98 -2.92
N SER A 93 2.03 -7.03 -2.24
CA SER A 93 0.61 -7.29 -2.00
C SER A 93 0.24 -7.11 -0.53
N HIS A 94 -1.00 -6.70 -0.27
CA HIS A 94 -1.58 -6.73 1.07
C HIS A 94 -2.31 -8.06 1.27
N ALA A 95 -2.16 -8.67 2.45
CA ALA A 95 -2.89 -9.87 2.84
C ALA A 95 -3.88 -9.54 3.96
N LEU A 96 -5.14 -9.96 3.79
CA LEU A 96 -6.23 -9.69 4.70
C LEU A 96 -6.90 -11.00 5.11
N MET A 97 -6.61 -11.48 6.31
CA MET A 97 -7.30 -12.62 6.91
C MET A 97 -8.39 -12.12 7.84
N THR A 98 -9.62 -12.55 7.62
CA THR A 98 -10.78 -12.19 8.44
C THR A 98 -11.39 -13.43 9.07
N VAL A 99 -11.56 -13.39 10.39
CA VAL A 99 -12.27 -14.39 11.16
C VAL A 99 -13.60 -13.79 11.63
N TYR A 100 -14.69 -14.36 11.13
CA TYR A 100 -16.05 -14.02 11.55
C TYR A 100 -16.49 -14.99 12.64
N ILE A 101 -16.94 -14.46 13.77
CA ILE A 101 -17.44 -15.24 14.90
C ILE A 101 -18.88 -14.81 15.15
N THR A 102 -19.81 -15.75 14.98
CA THR A 102 -21.22 -15.55 15.31
C THR A 102 -21.52 -16.32 16.58
N GLN A 103 -21.96 -15.61 17.61
CA GLN A 103 -22.42 -16.18 18.87
C GLN A 103 -23.94 -16.09 18.94
N GLU A 104 -24.60 -17.24 19.03
CA GLU A 104 -26.03 -17.30 19.30
C GLU A 104 -26.27 -17.34 20.80
N THR A 105 -27.04 -16.37 21.29
CA THR A 105 -27.48 -16.27 22.68
C THR A 105 -29.00 -16.32 22.76
N LYS A 106 -29.55 -16.55 23.95
CA LYS A 106 -31.01 -16.44 24.16
C LYS A 106 -31.57 -15.03 23.86
N LYS A 107 -30.73 -13.99 23.87
CA LYS A 107 -31.14 -12.58 23.72
C LYS A 107 -30.99 -12.05 22.29
N GLY A 108 -30.40 -12.83 21.38
CA GLY A 108 -30.07 -12.40 20.02
C GLY A 108 -28.75 -12.96 19.54
N VAL A 109 -28.37 -12.56 18.33
CA VAL A 109 -27.15 -12.99 17.66
C VAL A 109 -26.11 -11.89 17.76
N ILE A 110 -24.94 -12.22 18.30
CA ILE A 110 -23.80 -11.31 18.38
C ILE A 110 -22.81 -11.69 17.28
N THR A 111 -22.38 -10.71 16.47
CA THR A 111 -21.41 -10.92 15.40
C THR A 111 -20.12 -10.17 15.69
N SER A 112 -18.99 -10.87 15.63
CA SER A 112 -17.66 -10.31 15.82
C SER A 112 -16.82 -10.56 14.58
N LYS A 113 -16.01 -9.57 14.21
CA LYS A 113 -15.10 -9.62 13.07
C LYS A 113 -13.69 -9.32 13.56
N PHE A 114 -12.80 -10.29 13.44
CA PHE A 114 -11.37 -10.12 13.66
C PHE A 114 -10.66 -10.06 12.31
N GLN A 115 -9.93 -8.98 12.05
CA GLN A 115 -9.25 -8.78 10.78
C GLN A 115 -7.75 -8.59 11.02
N PHE A 116 -6.95 -9.49 10.47
CA PHE A 116 -5.50 -9.44 10.44
C PHE A 116 -5.08 -8.92 9.07
N VAL A 117 -4.30 -7.84 9.07
CA VAL A 117 -3.90 -7.14 7.86
C VAL A 117 -2.38 -7.05 7.84
N ASP A 118 -1.78 -7.70 6.86
CA ASP A 118 -0.35 -7.60 6.52
C ASP A 118 -0.24 -6.68 5.31
N LEU A 119 0.34 -5.49 5.51
CA LEU A 119 0.42 -4.47 4.47
C LEU A 119 1.68 -4.67 3.62
N ALA A 120 1.59 -4.29 2.34
CA ALA A 120 2.75 -4.16 1.48
C ALA A 120 3.79 -3.19 2.08
N GLY A 121 5.04 -3.32 1.61
CA GLY A 121 6.16 -2.49 2.01
C GLY A 121 5.86 -0.99 1.89
N SER A 122 6.25 -0.22 2.91
CA SER A 122 6.00 1.23 2.97
C SER A 122 7.09 2.07 2.30
N GLU A 123 8.12 1.43 1.76
CA GLU A 123 9.25 2.07 1.12
C GLU A 123 8.89 2.82 -0.16
N ARG A 124 9.60 3.93 -0.41
CA ARG A 124 9.34 4.75 -1.59
C ARG A 124 9.95 4.15 -2.86
N LEU A 125 9.20 4.24 -3.96
CA LEU A 125 9.61 3.81 -5.31
C LEU A 125 10.94 4.40 -5.79
N LYS A 126 11.24 5.65 -5.42
CA LYS A 126 12.51 6.30 -5.82
C LYS A 126 13.75 5.53 -5.35
N ARG A 127 13.63 4.74 -4.28
CA ARG A 127 14.72 3.92 -3.74
C ARG A 127 14.86 2.56 -4.45
N THR A 128 13.84 2.12 -5.20
CA THR A 128 13.84 0.78 -5.83
C THR A 128 14.48 0.76 -7.22
N GLY A 129 14.82 1.92 -7.78
CA GLY A 129 15.43 2.03 -9.12
C GLY A 129 14.56 1.47 -10.25
N ALA A 130 13.24 1.36 -10.03
CA ALA A 130 12.33 0.71 -10.96
C ALA A 130 11.97 1.60 -12.15
N GLU A 131 12.26 1.14 -13.37
CA GLU A 131 11.94 1.84 -14.63
C GLU A 131 10.81 1.16 -15.43
N GLY A 132 10.17 1.93 -16.33
CA GLY A 132 9.18 1.41 -17.29
C GLY A 132 7.93 0.78 -16.64
N ARG A 133 7.63 -0.49 -17.00
CA ARG A 133 6.44 -1.20 -16.48
C ARG A 133 6.48 -1.41 -14.96
N ARG A 134 7.67 -1.61 -14.38
CA ARG A 134 7.87 -1.78 -12.93
C ARG A 134 7.59 -0.49 -12.17
N MET A 135 7.82 0.68 -12.79
CA MET A 135 7.44 1.96 -12.20
C MET A 135 5.91 2.10 -12.11
N LYS A 136 5.18 1.78 -13.18
CA LYS A 136 3.71 1.83 -13.21
C LYS A 136 3.08 0.87 -12.18
N GLU A 137 3.56 -0.37 -12.15
CA GLU A 137 3.16 -1.35 -11.15
C GLU A 137 3.40 -0.85 -9.72
N GLY A 138 4.59 -0.30 -9.49
CA GLY A 138 4.95 0.27 -8.21
C GLY A 138 4.05 1.43 -7.77
N ILE A 139 3.65 2.30 -8.71
CA ILE A 139 2.68 3.38 -8.45
C ILE A 139 1.32 2.80 -8.04
N ASP A 140 0.85 1.76 -8.73
CA ASP A 140 -0.43 1.12 -8.44
C ASP A 140 -0.44 0.40 -7.08
N ILE A 141 0.68 -0.24 -6.71
CA ILE A 141 0.86 -0.85 -5.38
C ILE A 141 0.83 0.24 -4.29
N ASN A 142 1.57 1.33 -4.50
CA ASN A 142 1.65 2.41 -3.52
C ASN A 142 0.40 3.27 -3.45
N LYS A 143 -0.52 3.16 -4.42
CA LYS A 143 -1.82 3.85 -4.38
C LYS A 143 -2.61 3.48 -3.12
N GLY A 144 -2.63 2.19 -2.73
CA GLY A 144 -3.31 1.73 -1.53
C GLY A 144 -2.74 2.37 -0.26
N LEU A 145 -1.42 2.33 -0.09
CA LEU A 145 -0.71 2.90 1.06
C LEU A 145 -0.79 4.44 1.11
N LEU A 146 -0.69 5.11 -0.04
CA LEU A 146 -0.85 6.55 -0.15
C LEU A 146 -2.25 6.99 0.27
N THR A 147 -3.28 6.28 -0.22
CA THR A 147 -4.67 6.56 0.14
C THR A 147 -4.89 6.31 1.62
N LEU A 148 -4.32 5.24 2.18
CA LEU A 148 -4.34 4.96 3.61
C LEU A 148 -3.72 6.11 4.41
N ALA A 149 -2.59 6.67 3.95
CA ALA A 149 -1.96 7.84 4.55
C ALA A 149 -2.87 9.08 4.55
N ASN A 150 -3.61 9.28 3.45
CA ASN A 150 -4.55 10.39 3.31
C ASN A 150 -5.75 10.23 4.25
N VAL A 151 -6.32 9.02 4.34
CA VAL A 151 -7.41 8.69 5.28
C VAL A 151 -6.96 8.92 6.72
N ILE A 152 -5.78 8.43 7.10
CA ILE A 152 -5.22 8.63 8.44
C ILE A 152 -5.00 10.11 8.75
N SER A 153 -4.49 10.87 7.77
CA SER A 153 -4.28 12.31 7.93
C SER A 153 -5.59 13.09 8.04
N ALA A 154 -6.64 12.67 7.34
CA ALA A 154 -7.97 13.29 7.42
C ALA A 154 -8.63 13.04 8.79
N LEU A 155 -8.42 11.86 9.37
CA LEU A 155 -9.03 11.47 10.65
C LEU A 155 -8.23 11.89 11.88
N GLY A 156 -6.89 11.90 11.77
CA GLY A 156 -5.97 12.13 12.88
C GLY A 156 -5.55 13.59 13.08
N ASP A 157 -5.81 14.48 12.11
CA ASP A 157 -5.53 15.92 12.25
C ASP A 157 -6.81 16.69 12.67
N PRO A 158 -6.85 17.27 13.88
CA PRO A 158 -8.01 18.02 14.37
C PRO A 158 -8.39 19.20 13.48
N LYS A 159 -7.42 19.84 12.81
CA LYS A 159 -7.67 20.98 11.91
C LYS A 159 -8.38 20.54 10.63
N LYS A 160 -7.93 19.42 10.05
CA LYS A 160 -8.57 18.84 8.85
C LYS A 160 -9.92 18.24 9.15
N ARG A 161 -10.12 17.62 10.31
CA ARG A 161 -11.41 17.07 10.73
C ARG A 161 -12.51 18.13 10.84
N LYS A 162 -12.17 19.38 11.19
CA LYS A 162 -13.13 20.50 11.24
C LYS A 162 -13.49 21.07 9.88
N ASN A 163 -12.55 21.05 8.93
CA ASN A 163 -12.72 21.67 7.62
C ASN A 163 -13.14 20.67 6.52
N SER A 164 -12.93 19.37 6.73
CA SER A 164 -13.21 18.30 5.78
C SER A 164 -14.14 17.27 6.41
N ASN A 165 -15.43 17.31 6.02
CA ASN A 165 -16.39 16.26 6.36
C ASN A 165 -16.18 14.98 5.53
N PHE A 166 -15.33 15.02 4.51
CA PHE A 166 -15.11 13.89 3.61
C PHE A 166 -13.81 13.14 3.93
N VAL A 167 -13.89 11.81 4.00
CA VAL A 167 -12.74 10.92 4.16
C VAL A 167 -12.66 10.00 2.94
N PRO A 168 -11.53 9.97 2.21
CA PRO A 168 -11.42 9.34 0.89
C PRO A 168 -11.24 7.81 0.95
N TYR A 169 -12.15 7.09 1.62
CA TYR A 169 -12.05 5.62 1.70
C TYR A 169 -12.17 4.93 0.34
N ARG A 170 -12.88 5.53 -0.62
CA ARG A 170 -13.17 4.95 -1.94
C ARG A 170 -12.02 5.05 -2.93
N ASP A 171 -10.99 5.84 -2.63
CA ASP A 171 -9.90 6.10 -3.56
C ASP A 171 -8.99 4.86 -3.76
N SER A 172 -9.03 3.90 -2.82
CA SER A 172 -8.40 2.58 -2.95
C SER A 172 -9.28 1.48 -2.38
N LYS A 173 -9.21 0.27 -2.94
CA LYS A 173 -9.90 -0.90 -2.38
C LYS A 173 -9.41 -1.26 -0.99
N LEU A 174 -8.13 -1.01 -0.68
CA LEU A 174 -7.58 -1.22 0.65
C LEU A 174 -8.31 -0.38 1.69
N THR A 175 -8.36 0.94 1.51
CA THR A 175 -9.05 1.84 2.43
C THR A 175 -10.55 1.62 2.46
N HIS A 176 -11.13 1.13 1.36
CA HIS A 176 -12.54 0.80 1.33
C HIS A 176 -12.83 -0.41 2.23
N ILE A 177 -12.04 -1.48 2.12
CA ILE A 177 -12.15 -2.66 3.00
C ILE A 177 -11.89 -2.28 4.47
N LEU A 178 -10.90 -1.43 4.73
CA LEU A 178 -10.49 -1.02 6.08
C LEU A 178 -11.33 0.12 6.68
N LYS A 179 -12.40 0.54 6.00
CA LYS A 179 -13.29 1.62 6.48
C LYS A 179 -13.88 1.32 7.86
N GLY A 180 -14.15 0.05 8.18
CA GLY A 180 -14.57 -0.35 9.52
C GLY A 180 -13.47 -0.16 10.57
N SER A 181 -12.22 -0.46 10.20
CA SER A 181 -11.05 -0.45 11.07
C SER A 181 -10.49 0.94 11.36
N ILE A 182 -10.65 1.92 10.48
CA ILE A 182 -10.03 3.24 10.63
C ILE A 182 -11.13 4.29 10.67
N GLY A 183 -11.47 4.80 11.86
CA GLY A 183 -12.56 5.75 12.08
C GLY A 183 -13.96 5.12 12.14
N GLY A 184 -14.07 3.79 12.19
CA GLY A 184 -15.34 3.05 12.19
C GLY A 184 -15.62 2.27 13.48
N ASN A 185 -16.43 1.21 13.35
CA ASN A 185 -16.90 0.34 14.45
C ASN A 185 -15.97 -0.86 14.70
N HIS A 186 -14.69 -0.61 14.97
CA HIS A 186 -13.70 -1.65 15.24
C HIS A 186 -12.78 -1.23 16.40
N LYS A 187 -12.27 -2.20 17.15
CA LYS A 187 -11.14 -1.98 18.05
C LYS A 187 -9.86 -2.25 17.26
N THR A 188 -9.13 -1.19 16.94
CA THR A 188 -8.01 -1.27 15.99
C THR A 188 -6.68 -1.11 16.69
N LEU A 189 -5.78 -2.06 16.42
CA LEU A 189 -4.39 -2.04 16.85
C LEU A 189 -3.51 -1.93 15.61
N MET A 190 -2.62 -0.94 15.58
CA MET A 190 -1.59 -0.81 14.55
C MET A 190 -0.24 -1.22 15.12
N ILE A 191 0.43 -2.17 14.47
CA ILE A 191 1.80 -2.57 14.79
C ILE A 191 2.72 -1.96 13.73
N THR A 192 3.66 -1.12 14.14
CA THR A 192 4.61 -0.48 13.23
C THR A 192 5.95 -1.18 13.34
N CYS A 193 6.31 -1.93 12.30
CA CYS A 193 7.60 -2.63 12.22
C CYS A 193 8.65 -1.68 11.66
N VAL A 194 9.77 -1.51 12.36
CA VAL A 194 10.87 -0.60 11.97
C VAL A 194 12.20 -1.32 12.01
N SER A 195 13.16 -0.82 11.22
CA SER A 195 14.54 -1.34 11.19
C SER A 195 15.46 -0.47 12.05
N PRO A 196 16.33 -1.05 12.89
CA PRO A 196 17.32 -0.30 13.66
C PRO A 196 18.55 0.12 12.82
N ALA A 197 18.66 -0.33 11.57
CA ALA A 197 19.83 -0.06 10.73
C ALA A 197 19.88 1.42 10.28
N ALA A 198 21.06 2.03 10.34
CA ALA A 198 21.29 3.42 9.93
C ALA A 198 20.89 3.68 8.47
N SER A 199 21.09 2.70 7.57
CA SER A 199 20.68 2.75 6.17
C SER A 199 19.16 2.90 5.97
N ASN A 200 18.36 2.54 6.99
CA ASN A 200 16.90 2.64 6.97
C ASN A 200 16.36 3.77 7.85
N ALA A 201 17.23 4.63 8.41
CA ALA A 201 16.81 5.68 9.35
C ALA A 201 15.67 6.55 8.83
N ILE A 202 15.72 6.95 7.55
CA ILE A 202 14.70 7.78 6.90
C ILE A 202 13.34 7.06 6.83
N GLU A 203 13.32 5.77 6.50
CA GLU A 203 12.05 5.00 6.42
C GLU A 203 11.50 4.64 7.80
N THR A 204 12.38 4.38 8.76
CA THR A 204 12.01 4.24 10.16
C THR A 204 11.35 5.52 10.68
N GLU A 205 11.94 6.68 10.41
CA GLU A 205 11.34 7.97 10.78
C GLU A 205 9.96 8.19 10.12
N ASN A 206 9.84 7.92 8.82
CA ASN A 206 8.57 8.02 8.10
C ASN A 206 7.49 7.13 8.71
N SER A 207 7.83 5.88 9.02
CA SER A 207 6.93 4.89 9.63
C SER A 207 6.47 5.32 11.03
N LEU A 208 7.38 5.86 11.85
CA LEU A 208 7.04 6.37 13.18
C LEU A 208 6.15 7.62 13.11
N ARG A 209 6.42 8.56 12.18
CA ARG A 209 5.56 9.72 11.94
C ARG A 209 4.16 9.31 11.48
N TYR A 210 4.07 8.25 10.68
CA TYR A 210 2.81 7.65 10.26
C TYR A 210 2.03 7.07 11.45
N ALA A 211 2.68 6.25 12.27
CA ALA A 211 2.11 5.67 13.48
C ALA A 211 1.62 6.74 14.47
N ASN A 212 2.39 7.81 14.64
CA ASN A 212 2.03 8.93 15.52
C ASN A 212 0.74 9.63 15.05
N ARG A 213 0.52 9.77 13.74
CA ARG A 213 -0.74 10.31 13.20
C ARG A 213 -1.90 9.34 13.41
N ALA A 214 -1.68 8.04 13.17
CA ALA A 214 -2.69 7.00 13.35
C ALA A 214 -3.18 6.92 14.80
N LYS A 215 -2.28 7.14 15.78
CA LYS A 215 -2.61 7.18 17.21
C LYS A 215 -3.71 8.19 17.57
N ASN A 216 -3.87 9.26 16.79
CA ASN A 216 -4.86 10.30 17.05
C ASN A 216 -6.27 9.95 16.52
N ILE A 217 -6.41 8.84 15.78
CA ILE A 217 -7.69 8.42 15.23
C ILE A 217 -8.54 7.81 16.34
N GLN A 218 -9.80 8.25 16.42
CA GLN A 218 -10.79 7.73 17.36
C GLN A 218 -11.82 6.89 16.63
N ASN A 219 -11.91 5.62 17.00
CA ASN A 219 -12.95 4.70 16.54
C ASN A 219 -14.14 4.71 17.51
N ARG A 220 -15.33 4.38 16.99
CA ARG A 220 -16.56 4.25 17.78
C ARG A 220 -17.00 2.78 17.80
N ALA A 221 -16.28 1.96 18.57
CA ALA A 221 -16.57 0.55 18.69
C ALA A 221 -17.83 0.31 19.55
N THR A 222 -18.79 -0.40 19.00
CA THR A 222 -20.07 -0.81 19.59
C THR A 222 -20.26 -2.32 19.39
N VAL A 223 -21.02 -2.96 20.29
CA VAL A 223 -21.31 -4.40 20.16
C VAL A 223 -22.27 -4.61 18.99
N ASN A 224 -21.89 -5.44 18.03
CA ASN A 224 -22.79 -5.82 16.94
C ASN A 224 -23.75 -6.90 17.45
N MET A 225 -24.95 -6.48 17.79
CA MET A 225 -26.01 -7.37 18.25
C MET A 225 -27.21 -7.19 17.34
N ASP A 226 -27.53 -8.24 16.60
CA ASP A 226 -28.77 -8.31 15.88
C ASP A 226 -29.83 -8.75 16.89
N ALA A 227 -30.82 -7.90 17.15
CA ALA A 227 -32.01 -8.23 17.93
C ALA A 227 -32.89 -9.20 17.13
N SER A 228 -32.38 -10.41 16.92
CA SER A 228 -33.01 -11.43 16.08
C SER A 228 -34.19 -12.05 16.83
N THR A 229 -35.35 -11.39 16.79
CA THR A 229 -36.70 -12.00 16.82
C THR A 229 -37.81 -10.96 16.73
N THR A 230 -37.61 -9.73 17.21
CA THR A 230 -38.63 -8.67 17.25
C THR A 230 -38.73 -7.89 15.95
N ASP A 231 -37.61 -7.53 15.33
CA ASP A 231 -37.63 -6.71 14.11
C ASP A 231 -38.05 -7.51 12.88
N SER A 232 -37.76 -8.81 12.84
CA SER A 232 -38.17 -9.66 11.72
C SER A 232 -39.68 -9.92 11.71
N THR A 233 -40.31 -10.00 12.89
CA THR A 233 -41.78 -10.08 13.01
C THR A 233 -42.44 -8.73 12.79
N ALA A 234 -41.86 -7.64 13.30
CA ALA A 234 -42.35 -6.28 13.04
C ALA A 234 -42.27 -5.92 11.54
N LEU A 235 -41.16 -6.24 10.87
CA LEU A 235 -40.98 -5.99 9.44
C LEU A 235 -41.90 -6.89 8.59
N LYS A 236 -42.06 -8.17 8.95
CA LYS A 236 -43.06 -9.05 8.31
C LYS A 236 -44.49 -8.54 8.53
N SER A 237 -44.80 -8.01 9.70
CA SER A 237 -46.10 -7.41 10.03
C SER A 237 -46.33 -6.12 9.24
N GLN A 238 -45.31 -5.27 9.07
CA GLN A 238 -45.39 -4.07 8.22
C GLN A 238 -45.55 -4.42 6.74
N VAL A 239 -44.81 -5.42 6.23
CA VAL A 239 -44.99 -5.92 4.85
C VAL A 239 -46.40 -6.48 4.66
N HIS A 240 -46.95 -7.18 5.67
CA HIS A 240 -48.32 -7.68 5.64
C HIS A 240 -49.35 -6.54 5.65
N ALA A 241 -49.20 -5.55 6.53
CA ALA A 241 -50.08 -4.39 6.61
C ALA A 241 -50.08 -3.58 5.30
N LEU A 242 -48.90 -3.33 4.72
CA LEU A 242 -48.76 -2.67 3.42
C LEU A 242 -49.39 -3.49 2.28
N ALA A 243 -49.26 -4.82 2.30
CA ALA A 243 -49.91 -5.68 1.31
C ALA A 243 -51.44 -5.62 1.39
N VAL A 244 -52.00 -5.57 2.61
CA VAL A 244 -53.45 -5.40 2.84
C VAL A 244 -53.94 -4.02 2.41
N GLU A 245 -53.18 -2.96 2.71
CA GLU A 245 -53.49 -1.59 2.30
C GLU A 245 -53.51 -1.47 0.76
N LEU A 246 -52.54 -2.09 0.06
CA LEU A 246 -52.50 -2.12 -1.40
C LEU A 246 -53.70 -2.84 -2.03
N LEU A 247 -54.21 -3.90 -1.39
CA LEU A 247 -55.43 -4.59 -1.81
C LEU A 247 -56.68 -3.72 -1.62
N ARG A 248 -56.74 -2.95 -0.52
CA ARG A 248 -57.83 -2.02 -0.22
C ARG A 248 -57.87 -0.84 -1.18
N VAL A 249 -56.72 -0.21 -1.45
CA VAL A 249 -56.58 0.95 -2.35
C VAL A 249 -56.91 0.58 -3.80
N ARG A 250 -56.73 -0.69 -4.19
CA ARG A 250 -57.05 -1.18 -5.54
C ARG A 250 -58.53 -1.54 -5.75
N GLY A 251 -59.40 -1.31 -4.75
CA GLY A 251 -60.86 -1.37 -4.92
C GLY A 251 -61.47 -2.77 -5.01
N ILE A 252 -60.79 -3.81 -4.52
CA ILE A 252 -61.33 -5.18 -4.47
C ILE A 252 -61.91 -5.41 -3.06
N ALA A 253 -63.01 -4.72 -2.75
CA ALA A 253 -63.71 -4.89 -1.48
C ALA A 253 -65.15 -5.37 -1.77
N GLY A 254 -65.33 -6.68 -1.88
CA GLY A 254 -66.65 -7.25 -2.13
C GLY A 254 -66.80 -8.76 -1.92
N SER A 255 -65.72 -9.54 -1.87
CA SER A 255 -65.82 -10.98 -1.71
C SER A 255 -65.04 -11.45 -0.49
N SER A 256 -65.72 -12.06 0.46
CA SER A 256 -65.10 -12.80 1.57
C SER A 256 -64.19 -13.89 1.00
N VAL A 257 -62.87 -13.69 1.08
CA VAL A 257 -61.90 -14.71 0.67
C VAL A 257 -61.52 -15.53 1.90
N SER A 258 -62.23 -16.62 2.13
CA SER A 258 -61.74 -17.72 2.97
C SER A 258 -60.82 -18.61 2.12
N GLY A 259 -59.51 -18.36 2.17
CA GLY A 259 -58.51 -19.20 1.49
C GLY A 259 -57.20 -18.46 1.23
N GLY A 260 -56.07 -19.11 1.50
CA GLY A 260 -54.73 -18.55 1.34
C GLY A 260 -54.39 -18.12 -0.11
N PRO A 261 -53.30 -17.34 -0.30
CA PRO A 261 -53.14 -16.40 -1.42
C PRO A 261 -52.66 -17.01 -2.75
N PHE A 262 -52.97 -18.28 -3.05
CA PHE A 262 -52.47 -18.95 -4.27
C PHE A 262 -53.49 -19.89 -4.92
N THR A 263 -54.72 -19.43 -5.18
CA THR A 263 -55.67 -20.20 -5.99
C THR A 263 -55.85 -19.59 -7.37
N SER A 264 -55.83 -20.48 -8.38
CA SER A 264 -55.93 -20.22 -9.82
C SER A 264 -57.12 -19.33 -10.22
N GLY A 265 -58.16 -19.24 -9.39
CA GLY A 265 -59.34 -18.42 -9.64
C GLY A 265 -59.11 -16.91 -9.60
N VAL A 266 -58.12 -16.43 -8.83
CA VAL A 266 -57.83 -14.98 -8.72
C VAL A 266 -57.24 -14.43 -10.01
N LEU A 267 -56.47 -15.25 -10.75
CA LEU A 267 -55.85 -14.83 -12.02
C LEU A 267 -56.87 -14.73 -13.18
N ALA A 268 -57.96 -15.52 -13.13
CA ALA A 268 -58.95 -15.58 -14.20
C ALA A 268 -59.93 -14.39 -14.21
N SER A 269 -60.16 -13.74 -13.06
CA SER A 269 -61.03 -12.54 -12.98
C SER A 269 -60.36 -11.25 -13.47
N LEU A 270 -59.06 -11.26 -13.81
CA LEU A 270 -58.36 -10.10 -14.37
C LEU A 270 -58.63 -9.86 -15.88
N ALA A 271 -59.41 -10.72 -16.55
CA ALA A 271 -59.64 -10.62 -18.00
C ALA A 271 -61.14 -10.73 -18.35
N GLY A 272 -61.87 -9.62 -18.36
CA GLY A 272 -63.23 -9.59 -18.91
C GLY A 272 -63.98 -8.30 -18.67
N GLY A 273 -63.93 -7.37 -19.62
CA GLY A 273 -64.88 -6.26 -19.72
C GLY A 273 -66.17 -6.71 -20.39
N LYS A 274 -67.32 -6.16 -19.96
CA LYS A 274 -68.55 -6.12 -20.76
C LYS A 274 -69.33 -4.82 -20.56
N ASP A 275 -69.82 -4.37 -21.69
CA ASP A 275 -70.38 -3.07 -21.99
C ASP A 275 -71.80 -2.81 -21.46
N VAL A 276 -72.03 -1.52 -21.33
CA VAL A 276 -73.26 -0.82 -20.99
C VAL A 276 -74.19 -0.80 -22.20
N LYS A 277 -75.28 -1.58 -22.16
CA LYS A 277 -76.46 -1.41 -23.03
C LYS A 277 -77.69 -1.96 -22.33
N ASP A 278 -78.26 -1.23 -21.37
CA ASP A 278 -79.63 -1.50 -20.87
C ASP A 278 -80.29 -0.30 -20.15
N VAL A 279 -79.73 0.92 -20.23
CA VAL A 279 -80.23 2.06 -19.42
C VAL A 279 -81.09 3.05 -20.21
N GLU A 280 -81.20 2.94 -21.54
CA GLU A 280 -81.88 3.96 -22.36
C GLU A 280 -83.38 3.71 -22.64
N ALA A 281 -83.98 2.64 -22.12
CA ALA A 281 -85.39 2.32 -22.41
C ALA A 281 -86.41 2.78 -21.34
N GLN A 282 -86.00 3.43 -20.25
CA GLN A 282 -86.89 3.72 -19.11
C GLN A 282 -87.19 5.21 -18.84
N ILE A 283 -86.68 6.14 -19.65
CA ILE A 283 -86.80 7.61 -19.42
C ILE A 283 -87.97 8.26 -20.21
N ALA A 284 -88.94 7.47 -20.67
CA ALA A 284 -90.06 7.98 -21.46
C ALA A 284 -91.43 7.54 -20.91
N LYS A 285 -91.74 7.91 -19.66
CA LYS A 285 -93.14 8.17 -19.24
C LYS A 285 -93.22 8.81 -17.85
N SER A 286 -94.08 9.85 -17.80
CA SER A 286 -94.73 10.40 -16.61
C SER A 286 -93.89 11.23 -15.62
N SER A 287 -93.70 12.48 -16.01
CA SER A 287 -93.80 13.68 -15.16
C SER A 287 -94.79 13.56 -13.99
N LYS A 288 -94.26 13.48 -12.76
CA LYS A 288 -94.81 14.04 -11.51
C LYS A 288 -93.78 13.78 -10.40
N GLY A 289 -92.79 14.66 -10.27
CA GLY A 289 -91.77 14.55 -9.23
C GLY A 289 -92.40 14.64 -7.84
N THR A 290 -92.22 13.59 -7.04
CA THR A 290 -92.61 13.53 -5.63
C THR A 290 -91.62 14.37 -4.79
N GLU A 291 -92.07 14.88 -3.64
CA GLU A 291 -91.22 15.65 -2.71
C GLU A 291 -89.93 14.91 -2.29
N GLU A 292 -89.94 13.58 -2.32
CA GLU A 292 -88.81 12.73 -1.94
C GLU A 292 -87.62 12.81 -2.90
N GLU A 293 -87.86 12.97 -4.20
CA GLU A 293 -86.78 13.13 -5.20
C GLU A 293 -86.11 14.50 -5.07
N LYS A 294 -86.90 15.56 -4.81
CA LYS A 294 -86.36 16.90 -4.53
C LYS A 294 -85.52 16.91 -3.26
N LYS A 295 -85.91 16.14 -2.24
CA LYS A 295 -85.16 16.00 -0.99
C LYS A 295 -83.83 15.27 -1.20
N LYS A 296 -83.83 14.14 -1.92
CA LYS A 296 -82.59 13.42 -2.28
C LYS A 296 -81.61 14.29 -3.07
N ILE A 297 -82.09 15.00 -4.08
CA ILE A 297 -81.23 15.90 -4.89
C ILE A 297 -80.66 17.03 -4.02
N LYS A 298 -81.43 17.54 -3.06
CA LYS A 298 -80.96 18.59 -2.14
C LYS A 298 -79.90 18.07 -1.17
N ASP A 299 -80.07 16.85 -0.68
CA ASP A 299 -79.12 16.20 0.24
C ASP A 299 -77.81 15.85 -0.51
N GLU A 300 -77.90 15.30 -1.73
CA GLU A 300 -76.74 15.08 -2.62
C GLU A 300 -76.02 16.37 -2.99
N LEU A 301 -76.76 17.45 -3.27
CA LEU A 301 -76.20 18.77 -3.53
C LEU A 301 -75.48 19.35 -2.29
N SER A 302 -75.96 19.06 -1.09
CA SER A 302 -75.31 19.50 0.15
C SER A 302 -74.02 18.73 0.43
N ALA A 303 -74.00 17.42 0.15
CA ALA A 303 -72.81 16.58 0.26
C ALA A 303 -71.74 17.00 -0.77
N ALA A 304 -72.13 17.26 -2.02
CA ALA A 304 -71.21 17.73 -3.06
C ALA A 304 -70.61 19.10 -2.73
N LYS A 305 -71.38 20.01 -2.10
CA LYS A 305 -70.87 21.31 -1.64
C LYS A 305 -69.82 21.17 -0.53
N LEU A 306 -70.03 20.25 0.41
CA LEU A 306 -69.07 19.96 1.48
C LEU A 306 -67.74 19.43 0.93
N GLN A 307 -67.80 18.49 -0.02
CA GLN A 307 -66.60 17.98 -0.70
C GLN A 307 -65.84 19.07 -1.47
N LEU A 308 -66.54 20.02 -2.08
CA LEU A 308 -65.93 21.15 -2.80
C LEU A 308 -65.17 22.09 -1.85
N VAL A 309 -65.66 22.30 -0.62
CA VAL A 309 -64.98 23.10 0.40
C VAL A 309 -63.70 22.41 0.89
N GLU A 310 -63.73 21.09 1.04
CA GLU A 310 -62.57 20.30 1.45
C GLU A 310 -61.46 20.31 0.38
N LEU A 311 -61.83 20.04 -0.87
CA LEU A 311 -60.90 20.08 -2.02
C LEU A 311 -60.30 21.47 -2.27
N THR A 312 -61.05 22.55 -1.99
CA THR A 312 -60.52 23.92 -2.12
C THR A 312 -59.52 24.25 -1.03
N ALA A 313 -59.72 23.77 0.20
CA ALA A 313 -58.75 23.91 1.28
C ALA A 313 -57.43 23.15 1.00
N GLU A 314 -57.51 21.94 0.45
CA GLU A 314 -56.33 21.17 0.03
C GLU A 314 -55.56 21.85 -1.11
N LEU A 315 -56.26 22.46 -2.06
CA LEU A 315 -55.67 23.23 -3.16
C LEU A 315 -54.93 24.48 -2.66
N GLU A 316 -55.42 25.15 -1.62
CA GLU A 316 -54.71 26.27 -1.01
C GLU A 316 -53.44 25.83 -0.27
N GLY A 317 -53.51 24.72 0.46
CA GLY A 317 -52.35 24.13 1.15
C GLY A 317 -51.22 23.68 0.20
N THR A 318 -51.57 23.20 -0.99
CA THR A 318 -50.58 22.85 -2.02
C THR A 318 -49.95 24.08 -2.69
N LYS A 319 -50.71 25.17 -2.86
CA LYS A 319 -50.17 26.44 -3.39
C LYS A 319 -49.21 27.14 -2.42
N THR A 320 -49.45 27.03 -1.11
CA THR A 320 -48.54 27.60 -0.11
C THR A 320 -47.22 26.82 -0.07
N SER A 321 -47.26 25.49 -0.11
CA SER A 321 -46.05 24.68 -0.19
C SER A 321 -45.25 24.97 -1.47
N GLU A 322 -45.90 25.07 -2.64
CA GLU A 322 -45.23 25.40 -3.90
C GLU A 322 -44.46 26.74 -3.84
N ARG A 323 -45.02 27.75 -3.16
CA ARG A 323 -44.36 29.05 -2.94
C ARG A 323 -43.11 28.91 -2.06
N GLU A 324 -43.17 28.11 -1.00
CA GLU A 324 -42.01 27.85 -0.15
C GLU A 324 -40.90 27.09 -0.88
N HIS A 325 -41.26 26.08 -1.68
CA HIS A 325 -40.32 25.35 -2.52
C HIS A 325 -39.64 26.28 -3.53
N LYS A 326 -40.39 27.16 -4.21
CA LYS A 326 -39.81 28.18 -5.11
C LYS A 326 -38.86 29.14 -4.39
N ARG A 327 -39.16 29.53 -3.14
CA ARG A 327 -38.26 30.37 -2.33
C ARG A 327 -36.94 29.65 -2.05
N LYS A 328 -37.00 28.41 -1.56
CA LYS A 328 -35.82 27.57 -1.28
C LYS A 328 -34.98 27.32 -2.52
N ILE A 329 -35.61 27.08 -3.68
CA ILE A 329 -34.89 26.93 -4.95
C ILE A 329 -34.07 28.19 -5.25
N ARG A 330 -34.65 29.39 -5.16
CA ARG A 330 -33.90 30.65 -5.42
C ARG A 330 -32.74 30.85 -4.45
N GLU A 331 -32.95 30.53 -3.18
CA GLU A 331 -31.91 30.61 -2.14
C GLU A 331 -30.74 29.67 -2.44
N LEU A 332 -31.05 28.41 -2.79
CA LEU A 332 -30.05 27.42 -3.18
C LEU A 332 -29.32 27.80 -4.47
N THR A 333 -30.03 28.34 -5.47
CA THR A 333 -29.40 28.81 -6.72
C THR A 333 -28.42 29.95 -6.45
N SER A 334 -28.79 30.92 -5.61
CA SER A 334 -27.90 32.01 -5.20
C SER A 334 -26.64 31.49 -4.49
N SER A 335 -26.82 30.59 -3.51
CA SER A 335 -25.70 29.98 -2.80
C SER A 335 -24.76 29.19 -3.74
N LEU A 336 -25.33 28.42 -4.67
CA LEU A 336 -24.57 27.67 -5.68
C LEU A 336 -23.74 28.59 -6.58
N THR A 337 -24.31 29.73 -7.02
CA THR A 337 -23.59 30.68 -7.88
C THR A 337 -22.39 31.31 -7.17
N LYS A 338 -22.53 31.63 -5.88
CA LYS A 338 -21.44 32.15 -5.06
C LYS A 338 -20.33 31.11 -4.88
N ALA A 339 -20.69 29.87 -4.58
CA ALA A 339 -19.73 28.77 -4.43
C ALA A 339 -18.99 28.47 -5.74
N ASN A 340 -19.66 28.55 -6.89
CA ASN A 340 -19.01 28.36 -8.19
C ASN A 340 -17.98 29.46 -8.48
N LYS A 341 -18.30 30.72 -8.16
CA LYS A 341 -17.36 31.85 -8.34
C LYS A 341 -16.12 31.71 -7.45
N GLU A 342 -16.28 31.26 -6.21
CA GLU A 342 -15.16 30.96 -5.32
C GLU A 342 -14.30 29.81 -5.85
N LYS A 343 -14.94 28.77 -6.39
CA LYS A 343 -14.24 27.64 -7.01
C LYS A 343 -13.44 28.05 -8.26
N GLU A 344 -13.98 28.92 -9.10
CA GLU A 344 -13.27 29.46 -10.27
C GLU A 344 -12.01 30.23 -9.87
N SER A 345 -12.09 31.06 -8.82
CA SER A 345 -10.91 31.75 -8.27
C SER A 345 -9.85 30.78 -7.78
N GLN A 346 -10.25 29.74 -7.04
CA GLN A 346 -9.32 28.72 -6.54
C GLN A 346 -8.65 27.94 -7.67
N VAL A 347 -9.38 27.63 -8.74
CA VAL A 347 -8.82 26.95 -9.92
C VAL A 347 -7.75 27.83 -10.59
N ALA A 348 -8.00 29.13 -10.73
CA ALA A 348 -7.01 30.06 -11.29
C ALA A 348 -5.73 30.13 -10.45
N ASP A 349 -5.84 30.13 -9.12
CA ASP A 349 -4.68 30.11 -8.21
C ASP A 349 -3.90 28.80 -8.31
N ILE A 350 -4.60 27.66 -8.40
CA ILE A 350 -3.96 26.34 -8.60
C ILE A 350 -3.18 26.31 -9.92
N THR A 351 -3.74 26.84 -11.00
CA THR A 351 -3.05 26.90 -12.30
C THR A 351 -1.78 27.73 -12.22
N ARG A 352 -1.80 28.88 -11.52
CA ARG A 352 -0.60 29.72 -11.31
C ARG A 352 0.46 29.01 -10.48
N LEU A 353 0.06 28.34 -9.40
CA LEU A 353 0.98 27.58 -8.55
C LEU A 353 1.61 26.40 -9.29
N ASN A 354 0.86 25.72 -10.15
CA ASN A 354 1.40 24.64 -10.97
C ASN A 354 2.43 25.15 -11.98
N ALA A 355 2.17 26.27 -12.65
CA ALA A 355 3.13 26.89 -13.58
C ALA A 355 4.43 27.31 -12.86
N ALA A 356 4.31 27.93 -11.67
CA ALA A 356 5.47 28.28 -10.85
C ALA A 356 6.28 27.04 -10.41
N ARG A 357 5.58 25.94 -10.08
CA ARG A 357 6.21 24.67 -9.71
C ARG A 357 6.96 24.03 -10.89
N GLU A 358 6.42 24.09 -12.09
CA GLU A 358 7.08 23.59 -13.30
C GLU A 358 8.35 24.39 -13.62
N ALA A 359 8.30 25.72 -13.48
CA ALA A 359 9.47 26.57 -13.65
C ALA A 359 10.59 26.23 -12.65
N LEU A 360 10.25 26.10 -11.36
CA LEU A 360 11.21 25.72 -10.32
C LEU A 360 11.81 24.32 -10.57
N ALA A 361 10.99 23.38 -11.05
CA ALA A 361 11.45 22.03 -11.37
C ALA A 361 12.42 22.02 -12.57
N ALA A 362 12.21 22.89 -13.56
CA ALA A 362 13.13 23.04 -14.68
C ALA A 362 14.48 23.63 -14.25
N GLU A 363 14.46 24.63 -13.36
CA GLU A 363 15.66 25.24 -12.78
C GLU A 363 16.47 24.23 -11.97
N SER A 364 15.83 23.51 -11.04
CA SER A 364 16.51 22.46 -10.27
C SER A 364 17.04 21.32 -11.15
N LYS A 365 16.37 21.00 -12.26
CA LYS A 365 16.87 19.99 -13.20
C LYS A 365 18.15 20.44 -13.89
N ALA A 366 18.20 21.70 -14.35
CA ALA A 366 19.40 22.24 -14.97
C ALA A 366 20.59 22.27 -14.00
N GLU A 367 20.36 22.57 -12.72
CA GLU A 367 21.40 22.53 -11.68
C GLU A 367 21.91 21.10 -11.42
N VAL A 368 21.02 20.11 -11.39
CA VAL A 368 21.40 18.69 -11.26
C VAL A 368 22.20 18.21 -12.47
N ASP A 369 21.77 18.56 -13.69
CA ASP A 369 22.47 18.17 -14.92
C ASP A 369 23.89 18.77 -14.94
N ALA A 370 24.07 20.02 -14.50
CA ALA A 370 25.39 20.67 -14.40
C ALA A 370 26.29 20.06 -13.30
N LEU A 371 25.71 19.62 -12.18
CA LEU A 371 26.47 18.91 -11.15
C LEU A 371 26.88 17.51 -11.60
N GLN A 372 26.02 16.82 -12.36
CA GLN A 372 26.34 15.50 -12.90
C GLN A 372 27.53 15.54 -13.86
N GLU A 373 27.61 16.56 -14.72
CA GLU A 373 28.75 16.76 -15.63
C GLU A 373 30.08 16.90 -14.87
N LYS A 374 30.08 17.65 -13.75
CA LYS A 374 31.28 17.78 -12.88
C LYS A 374 31.66 16.46 -12.21
N VAL A 375 30.67 15.67 -11.78
CA VAL A 375 30.92 14.35 -11.17
C VAL A 375 31.56 13.42 -12.19
N ASP A 376 31.09 13.44 -13.43
CA ASP A 376 31.65 12.62 -14.51
C ASP A 376 33.09 13.03 -14.85
N GLU A 377 33.40 14.33 -14.83
CA GLU A 377 34.76 14.85 -15.02
C GLU A 377 35.72 14.39 -13.91
N VAL A 378 35.32 14.51 -12.64
CA VAL A 378 36.14 14.04 -11.49
C VAL A 378 36.36 12.53 -11.53
N ASN A 379 35.33 11.76 -11.92
CA ASN A 379 35.46 10.30 -12.04
C ASN A 379 36.44 9.90 -13.16
N ALA A 380 36.44 10.62 -14.29
CA ALA A 380 37.40 10.38 -15.36
C ALA A 380 38.85 10.67 -14.91
N GLU A 381 39.08 11.73 -14.13
CA GLU A 381 40.42 12.02 -13.59
C GLU A 381 40.85 10.99 -12.53
N LEU A 382 39.91 10.47 -11.75
CA LEU A 382 40.14 9.41 -10.77
C LEU A 382 40.55 8.08 -11.45
N GLU A 383 39.89 7.70 -12.55
CA GLU A 383 40.27 6.49 -13.30
C GLU A 383 41.68 6.63 -13.88
N LYS A 384 42.00 7.77 -14.49
CA LYS A 384 43.34 8.03 -15.03
C LYS A 384 44.43 7.93 -13.95
N SER A 385 44.22 8.59 -12.81
CA SER A 385 45.15 8.57 -11.69
C SER A 385 45.29 7.16 -11.08
N SER A 386 44.21 6.38 -11.06
CA SER A 386 44.22 4.98 -10.59
C SER A 386 45.01 4.06 -11.52
N GLN A 387 44.93 4.29 -12.84
CA GLN A 387 45.69 3.55 -13.84
C GLN A 387 47.20 3.85 -13.72
N GLU A 388 47.58 5.13 -13.56
CA GLU A 388 48.96 5.54 -13.30
C GLU A 388 49.52 4.91 -12.00
N LEU A 389 48.72 4.83 -10.94
CA LEU A 389 49.15 4.16 -9.71
C LEU A 389 49.39 2.66 -9.91
N SER A 390 48.60 2.00 -10.77
CA SER A 390 48.75 0.58 -11.08
C SER A 390 50.06 0.29 -11.81
N THR A 391 50.43 1.12 -12.79
CA THR A 391 51.68 0.97 -13.55
C THR A 391 52.89 1.13 -12.64
N VAL A 392 52.91 2.18 -11.80
CA VAL A 392 54.01 2.43 -10.84
C VAL A 392 54.14 1.29 -9.82
N LYS A 393 53.02 0.71 -9.35
CA LYS A 393 53.06 -0.47 -8.47
C LYS A 393 53.67 -1.70 -9.16
N GLY A 394 53.37 -1.90 -10.44
CA GLY A 394 53.93 -2.99 -11.24
C GLY A 394 55.44 -2.88 -11.42
N GLU A 395 55.94 -1.67 -11.71
CA GLU A 395 57.39 -1.39 -11.83
C GLU A 395 58.11 -1.62 -10.50
N ARG A 396 57.53 -1.14 -9.40
CA ARG A 396 58.07 -1.33 -8.05
C ARG A 396 58.27 -2.81 -7.67
N GLU A 397 57.35 -3.70 -8.02
CA GLU A 397 57.52 -5.13 -7.74
C GLU A 397 58.65 -5.76 -8.58
N LYS A 398 58.80 -5.34 -9.84
CA LYS A 398 59.94 -5.77 -10.67
C LYS A 398 61.27 -5.31 -10.09
N ASP A 399 61.37 -4.08 -9.63
CA ASP A 399 62.61 -3.55 -9.04
C ASP A 399 62.94 -4.23 -7.71
N LYS A 400 61.93 -4.57 -6.91
CA LYS A 400 62.10 -5.35 -5.68
C LYS A 400 62.68 -6.74 -5.97
N GLU A 401 62.23 -7.39 -7.03
CA GLU A 401 62.76 -8.68 -7.46
C GLU A 401 64.22 -8.55 -7.95
N ARG A 402 64.51 -7.53 -8.77
CA ARG A 402 65.88 -7.23 -9.23
C ARG A 402 66.85 -6.99 -8.07
N ILE A 403 66.47 -6.12 -7.12
CA ILE A 403 67.27 -5.84 -5.92
C ILE A 403 67.50 -7.11 -5.08
N SER A 404 66.49 -7.98 -4.96
CA SER A 404 66.62 -9.27 -4.26
C SER A 404 67.64 -10.19 -4.93
N VAL A 405 67.63 -10.29 -6.27
CA VAL A 405 68.61 -11.08 -7.03
C VAL A 405 70.01 -10.52 -6.83
N MET A 406 70.19 -9.21 -7.02
CA MET A 406 71.48 -8.54 -6.89
C MET A 406 72.03 -8.63 -5.45
N SER A 407 71.16 -8.56 -4.44
CA SER A 407 71.56 -8.76 -3.03
C SER A 407 72.05 -10.17 -2.75
N LYS A 408 71.46 -11.20 -3.38
CA LYS A 408 71.93 -12.58 -3.28
C LYS A 408 73.28 -12.77 -3.96
N GLU A 409 73.45 -12.23 -5.16
CA GLU A 409 74.71 -12.27 -5.91
C GLU A 409 75.85 -11.60 -5.12
N LEU A 410 75.58 -10.44 -4.52
CA LEU A 410 76.54 -9.74 -3.68
C LEU A 410 76.90 -10.57 -2.43
N SER A 411 75.93 -11.21 -1.79
CA SER A 411 76.16 -12.10 -0.65
C SER A 411 77.05 -13.29 -1.01
N THR A 412 76.82 -13.91 -2.17
CA THR A 412 77.68 -15.01 -2.66
C THR A 412 79.10 -14.55 -2.93
N ALA A 413 79.27 -13.38 -3.58
CA ALA A 413 80.58 -12.82 -3.86
C ALA A 413 81.36 -12.47 -2.58
N VAL A 414 80.68 -11.94 -1.56
CA VAL A 414 81.29 -11.69 -0.23
C VAL A 414 81.76 -12.99 0.40
N SER A 415 80.93 -14.04 0.37
CA SER A 415 81.30 -15.34 0.94
C SER A 415 82.51 -15.97 0.23
N GLU A 416 82.58 -15.86 -1.10
CA GLU A 416 83.73 -16.33 -1.88
C GLU A 416 85.00 -15.54 -1.56
N ARG A 417 84.88 -14.21 -1.46
CA ARG A 417 86.00 -13.33 -1.09
C ARG A 417 86.55 -13.69 0.30
N ASP A 418 85.67 -13.90 1.26
CA ASP A 418 86.06 -14.24 2.63
C ASP A 418 86.78 -15.61 2.68
N LYS A 419 86.35 -16.60 1.86
CA LYS A 419 87.07 -17.88 1.71
C LYS A 419 88.49 -17.70 1.17
N TYR A 420 88.68 -16.85 0.16
CA TYR A 420 90.01 -16.61 -0.40
C TYR A 420 90.91 -15.83 0.56
N HIS A 421 90.38 -14.90 1.36
CA HIS A 421 91.14 -14.26 2.43
C HIS A 421 91.63 -15.27 3.48
N LEU A 422 90.76 -16.18 3.92
CA LEU A 422 91.12 -17.28 4.83
C LEU A 422 92.23 -18.19 4.24
N GLN A 423 92.18 -18.47 2.94
CA GLN A 423 93.24 -19.24 2.25
C GLN A 423 94.57 -18.48 2.20
N LEU A 424 94.53 -17.17 1.96
CA LEU A 424 95.72 -16.31 1.95
C LEU A 424 96.38 -16.26 3.34
N ASP A 425 95.59 -16.09 4.39
CA ASP A 425 96.06 -16.07 5.78
C ASP A 425 96.71 -17.41 6.17
N ALA A 426 96.12 -18.53 5.73
CA ALA A 426 96.67 -19.87 5.96
C ALA A 426 97.99 -20.12 5.19
N ALA A 427 98.07 -19.70 3.93
CA ALA A 427 99.26 -19.85 3.08
C ALA A 427 100.46 -19.01 3.58
N SER A 428 100.20 -17.89 4.24
CA SER A 428 101.24 -17.01 4.81
C SER A 428 102.07 -17.68 5.93
N SER A 429 101.61 -18.81 6.47
CA SER A 429 102.20 -19.52 7.62
C SER A 429 103.15 -20.69 7.28
N ASN A 430 103.30 -21.09 6.01
CA ASN A 430 104.17 -22.20 5.57
C ASN A 430 105.21 -21.75 4.52
N ASP A 431 106.45 -22.24 4.60
CA ASP A 431 107.64 -21.61 3.95
C ASP A 431 108.21 -22.28 2.68
N VAL A 432 107.55 -23.29 2.08
CA VAL A 432 108.20 -24.09 1.00
C VAL A 432 107.57 -23.97 -0.40
N GLU A 433 106.35 -23.44 -0.56
CA GLU A 433 105.70 -23.19 -1.89
C GLU A 433 104.92 -21.85 -1.92
N LYS A 434 105.51 -20.81 -1.34
CA LYS A 434 104.81 -19.60 -0.90
C LYS A 434 104.47 -18.61 -2.03
N ASP A 435 105.43 -18.32 -2.90
CA ASP A 435 105.33 -17.14 -3.78
C ASP A 435 104.34 -17.31 -4.94
N THR A 436 104.29 -18.49 -5.57
CA THR A 436 103.38 -18.77 -6.69
C THR A 436 101.92 -18.87 -6.24
N ILE A 437 101.65 -19.51 -5.10
CA ILE A 437 100.30 -19.64 -4.55
C ILE A 437 99.80 -18.27 -4.05
N LEU A 438 100.66 -17.46 -3.43
CA LEU A 438 100.30 -16.10 -3.00
C LEU A 438 100.01 -15.17 -4.19
N GLU A 439 100.81 -15.20 -5.26
CA GLU A 439 100.55 -14.40 -6.45
C GLU A 439 99.23 -14.80 -7.15
N GLU A 440 98.98 -16.10 -7.31
CA GLU A 440 97.74 -16.58 -7.93
C GLU A 440 96.48 -16.25 -7.10
N THR A 441 96.56 -16.39 -5.77
CA THR A 441 95.45 -16.08 -4.87
C THR A 441 95.20 -14.58 -4.75
N ALA A 442 96.27 -13.76 -4.73
CA ALA A 442 96.17 -12.30 -4.77
C ALA A 442 95.55 -11.80 -6.09
N ALA A 443 95.93 -12.38 -7.23
CA ALA A 443 95.35 -12.04 -8.54
C ALA A 443 93.86 -12.40 -8.63
N LYS A 444 93.46 -13.54 -8.04
CA LYS A 444 92.04 -13.96 -7.94
C LYS A 444 91.25 -13.01 -7.02
N LEU A 445 91.80 -12.63 -5.88
CA LEU A 445 91.19 -11.65 -4.96
C LEU A 445 91.00 -10.28 -5.62
N GLN A 446 92.00 -9.78 -6.36
CA GLN A 446 91.90 -8.50 -7.05
C GLN A 446 90.78 -8.48 -8.10
N LYS A 447 90.65 -9.56 -8.89
CA LYS A 447 89.54 -9.72 -9.86
C LYS A 447 88.18 -9.79 -9.17
N LEU A 448 88.09 -10.55 -8.07
CA LEU A 448 86.85 -10.72 -7.32
C LEU A 448 86.42 -9.41 -6.63
N GLN A 449 87.38 -8.63 -6.14
CA GLN A 449 87.13 -7.33 -5.53
C GLN A 449 86.61 -6.30 -6.56
N GLY A 450 87.12 -6.33 -7.80
CA GLY A 450 86.56 -5.55 -8.90
C GLY A 450 85.09 -5.91 -9.20
N SER A 451 84.78 -7.21 -9.27
CA SER A 451 83.40 -7.68 -9.49
C SER A 451 82.46 -7.34 -8.31
N TYR A 452 82.96 -7.39 -7.07
CA TYR A 452 82.22 -6.95 -5.88
C TYR A 452 81.88 -5.46 -5.92
N ASP A 453 82.85 -4.60 -6.26
CA ASP A 453 82.64 -3.16 -6.32
C ASP A 453 81.65 -2.76 -7.43
N GLU A 454 81.68 -3.47 -8.56
CA GLU A 454 80.71 -3.30 -9.65
C GLU A 454 79.30 -3.72 -9.22
N SER A 455 79.17 -4.91 -8.62
CA SER A 455 77.88 -5.43 -8.13
C SER A 455 77.28 -4.53 -7.04
N ARG A 456 78.12 -3.99 -6.15
CA ARG A 456 77.72 -3.04 -5.11
C ARG A 456 77.24 -1.71 -5.70
N ARG A 457 77.91 -1.16 -6.71
CA ARG A 457 77.46 0.07 -7.39
C ARG A 457 76.11 -0.13 -8.05
N ASN A 458 75.94 -1.23 -8.77
CA ASN A 458 74.67 -1.55 -9.42
C ASN A 458 73.54 -1.70 -8.39
N LEU A 459 73.80 -2.30 -7.22
CA LEU A 459 72.81 -2.43 -6.15
C LEU A 459 72.41 -1.07 -5.56
N VAL A 460 73.38 -0.19 -5.29
CA VAL A 460 73.11 1.15 -4.78
C VAL A 460 72.25 1.94 -5.77
N GLN A 461 72.60 1.93 -7.05
CA GLN A 461 71.83 2.61 -8.08
C GLN A 461 70.39 2.08 -8.15
N ALA A 462 70.20 0.75 -8.16
CA ALA A 462 68.87 0.15 -8.18
C ALA A 462 68.04 0.51 -6.93
N THR A 463 68.68 0.63 -5.75
CA THR A 463 67.98 1.06 -4.53
C THR A 463 67.55 2.52 -4.55
N GLU A 464 68.34 3.40 -5.16
CA GLU A 464 68.01 4.83 -5.33
C GLU A 464 66.84 5.00 -6.32
N GLU A 465 66.85 4.28 -7.43
CA GLU A 465 65.75 4.24 -8.41
C GLU A 465 64.44 3.77 -7.75
N ARG A 466 64.49 2.73 -6.92
CA ARG A 466 63.33 2.24 -6.14
C ARG A 466 62.77 3.30 -5.20
N ASP A 467 63.63 4.05 -4.51
CA ASP A 467 63.21 5.07 -3.55
C ASP A 467 62.60 6.30 -4.24
N ALA A 468 63.07 6.65 -5.43
CA ALA A 468 62.43 7.66 -6.28
C ALA A 468 61.02 7.25 -6.70
N ALA A 469 60.85 6.02 -7.21
CA ALA A 469 59.54 5.49 -7.58
C ALA A 469 58.56 5.38 -6.38
N MET A 470 59.07 5.14 -5.17
CA MET A 470 58.24 5.11 -3.96
C MET A 470 57.62 6.49 -3.64
N LYS A 471 58.39 7.57 -3.83
CA LYS A 471 57.90 8.94 -3.61
C LYS A 471 56.81 9.30 -4.62
N GLU A 472 56.98 8.92 -5.89
CA GLU A 472 56.00 9.15 -6.95
C GLU A 472 54.69 8.39 -6.67
N SER A 473 54.78 7.13 -6.24
CA SER A 473 53.62 6.33 -5.82
C SER A 473 52.84 6.95 -4.66
N GLN A 474 53.55 7.51 -3.66
CA GLN A 474 52.91 8.21 -2.54
C GLN A 474 52.19 9.49 -2.98
N SER A 475 52.79 10.25 -3.90
CA SER A 475 52.19 11.45 -4.47
C SER A 475 50.89 11.13 -5.23
N ALA A 476 50.91 10.11 -6.10
CA ALA A 476 49.73 9.66 -6.83
C ALA A 476 48.59 9.21 -5.88
N LEU A 477 48.94 8.52 -4.79
CA LEU A 477 47.96 8.05 -3.80
C LEU A 477 47.32 9.20 -2.99
N LEU A 478 48.08 10.28 -2.74
CA LEU A 478 47.53 11.50 -2.13
C LEU A 478 46.54 12.18 -3.08
N LYS A 479 46.88 12.30 -4.37
CA LYS A 479 46.00 12.90 -5.39
C LYS A 479 44.68 12.13 -5.52
N ILE A 480 44.72 10.79 -5.52
CA ILE A 480 43.53 9.94 -5.52
C ILE A 480 42.64 10.20 -4.29
N LYS A 481 43.23 10.31 -3.09
CA LYS A 481 42.48 10.60 -1.86
C LYS A 481 41.79 11.97 -1.87
N GLU A 482 42.44 12.97 -2.47
CA GLU A 482 41.83 14.28 -2.65
C GLU A 482 40.65 14.20 -3.61
N LEU A 483 40.81 13.54 -4.76
CA LEU A 483 39.74 13.33 -5.74
C LEU A 483 38.53 12.58 -5.15
N GLU A 484 38.77 11.51 -4.38
CA GLU A 484 37.72 10.76 -3.67
C GLU A 484 36.97 11.60 -2.64
N LYS A 485 37.63 12.61 -2.05
CA LYS A 485 37.00 13.53 -1.11
C LYS A 485 36.08 14.49 -1.85
N THR A 486 36.57 15.11 -2.93
CA THR A 486 35.76 16.00 -3.80
C THR A 486 34.61 15.29 -4.50
N SER A 487 34.73 13.98 -4.77
CA SER A 487 33.64 13.18 -5.36
C SER A 487 32.50 12.88 -4.35
N LYS A 488 32.78 12.92 -3.04
CA LYS A 488 31.82 12.64 -1.97
C LYS A 488 31.15 13.89 -1.39
N GLU A 489 31.77 15.04 -1.52
CA GLU A 489 31.24 16.37 -1.17
C GLU A 489 30.31 16.88 -2.26
#